data_AF-A0A669EV95-F1
#
_entry.id   AF-A0A669EV95-F1
#
_cell.length_a   1.000
_cell.length_b   1.000
_cell.length_c   1.000
_cell.angle_alpha   90.00
_cell.angle_beta   90.00
_cell.angle_gamma   90.00
#
_symmetry.space_group_name_H-M   'P 1'
#
loop_
_entity.id
_entity.type
_entity.pdbx_description
1 polymer ?
#
loop_
_entity_poly.entity_id
_entity_poly.type
_entity_poly.pdbx_seq_one_letter_code
_entity_poly.pdbx_strand_id
1 'polypeptide(L)'
;MQEEQSLSSRMLFFKEEVVEDSAVQLTLKLEVKLTLFLSNRSFTQQLKMDKFKTVLNIAGKQTNLGFGLIALLTAGGEQIFSTVVFKCPCNELNFVYGMVFLLVPALALLLLGYILSKKTWKLLTGLCQHRDKSLCCKKLVAAGVVLFQIGTSALVAPSTWIAVALLNGNYYECAMTGTNVSIYNKHVCRDGNSEVQCEKELHRFPCGKGISVSQAVREDVLLNLRAESQILGWLLITLIMLTNLLLTCVARCSSPISYLQLQFWKAYVHEESNLLDSYTAKHAKVFAERNLKSFFEKTPPENFITPSNRDWEKISSLYKFTTKDNYYSTLHRYVENSQETDNGTMRLTSIKSNESVEDNPAVLSFVDDGRMPL
;
A
#
# COMPACT_ATOMS: atom_id res chain seq x y z
N MET A 1 25.53 -63.98 43.10
CA MET A 1 25.42 -63.49 41.70
C MET A 1 24.02 -63.01 41.31
N GLN A 2 23.01 -63.05 42.21
CA GLN A 2 21.63 -62.67 41.89
C GLN A 2 21.14 -61.41 42.62
N GLU A 3 21.95 -60.86 43.55
CA GLU A 3 21.64 -59.64 44.31
C GLU A 3 22.23 -58.37 43.66
N GLU A 4 23.36 -58.46 42.94
CA GLU A 4 23.95 -57.31 42.24
C GLU A 4 23.15 -56.86 41.01
N GLN A 5 22.47 -57.77 40.31
CA GLN A 5 21.64 -57.40 39.16
C GLN A 5 20.35 -56.64 39.58
N SER A 6 19.81 -56.90 40.78
CA SER A 6 18.61 -56.22 41.27
C SER A 6 18.87 -54.78 41.74
N LEU A 7 20.07 -54.48 42.25
CA LEU A 7 20.43 -53.13 42.68
C LEU A 7 20.77 -52.22 41.48
N SER A 8 21.44 -52.77 40.46
CA SER A 8 21.78 -52.03 39.23
C SER A 8 20.55 -51.62 38.43
N SER A 9 19.52 -52.47 38.32
CA SER A 9 18.27 -52.12 37.63
C SER A 9 17.41 -51.10 38.39
N ARG A 10 17.40 -51.14 39.74
CA ARG A 10 16.68 -50.16 40.57
C ARG A 10 17.35 -48.79 40.56
N MET A 11 18.68 -48.73 40.52
CA MET A 11 19.42 -47.47 40.47
C MET A 11 19.39 -46.82 39.08
N LEU A 12 19.27 -47.61 37.99
CA LEU A 12 18.99 -47.10 36.64
C LEU A 12 17.57 -46.53 36.52
N PHE A 13 16.55 -47.24 37.05
CA PHE A 13 15.17 -46.74 37.07
C PHE A 13 15.03 -45.43 37.86
N PHE A 14 15.62 -45.36 39.06
CA PHE A 14 15.60 -44.11 39.87
C PHE A 14 16.37 -42.96 39.21
N LYS A 15 17.39 -43.27 38.40
CA LYS A 15 18.19 -42.26 37.69
C LYS A 15 17.48 -41.77 36.43
N GLU A 16 16.70 -42.60 35.76
CA GLU A 16 15.79 -42.18 34.68
C GLU A 16 14.63 -41.33 35.24
N GLU A 17 13.96 -41.77 36.30
CA GLU A 17 12.79 -41.07 36.88
C GLU A 17 13.15 -39.68 37.46
N VAL A 18 14.32 -39.53 38.11
CA VAL A 18 14.78 -38.22 38.66
C VAL A 18 15.32 -37.28 37.56
N VAL A 19 15.89 -37.81 36.49
CA VAL A 19 16.33 -37.01 35.33
C VAL A 19 15.13 -36.54 34.52
N GLU A 20 14.08 -37.36 34.40
CA GLU A 20 12.84 -37.02 33.69
C GLU A 20 12.07 -35.92 34.42
N ASP A 21 11.98 -35.95 35.76
CA ASP A 21 11.28 -34.92 36.56
C ASP A 21 12.03 -33.57 36.56
N SER A 22 13.36 -33.59 36.54
CA SER A 22 14.21 -32.39 36.41
C SER A 22 14.15 -31.79 35.00
N ALA A 23 14.11 -32.64 33.95
CA ALA A 23 13.97 -32.21 32.56
C ALA A 23 12.58 -31.64 32.28
N VAL A 24 11.51 -32.21 32.85
CA VAL A 24 10.14 -31.68 32.73
C VAL A 24 10.00 -30.35 33.45
N GLN A 25 10.57 -30.17 34.65
CA GLN A 25 10.62 -28.87 35.35
C GLN A 25 11.42 -27.81 34.58
N LEU A 26 12.55 -28.19 33.98
CA LEU A 26 13.37 -27.27 33.18
C LEU A 26 12.66 -26.88 31.89
N THR A 27 11.98 -27.82 31.24
CA THR A 27 11.18 -27.60 30.02
C THR A 27 9.98 -26.70 30.30
N LEU A 28 9.24 -26.94 31.40
CA LEU A 28 8.13 -26.07 31.83
C LEU A 28 8.61 -24.66 32.19
N LYS A 29 9.75 -24.53 32.90
CA LYS A 29 10.35 -23.21 33.18
C LYS A 29 10.84 -22.52 31.92
N LEU A 30 11.41 -23.24 30.95
CA LEU A 30 11.81 -22.68 29.66
C LEU A 30 10.60 -22.25 28.85
N GLU A 31 9.53 -23.05 28.79
CA GLU A 31 8.31 -22.70 28.07
C GLU A 31 7.61 -21.50 28.69
N VAL A 32 7.45 -21.43 30.01
CA VAL A 32 6.85 -20.26 30.66
C VAL A 32 7.71 -19.01 30.44
N LYS A 33 9.04 -19.13 30.50
CA LYS A 33 9.95 -18.01 30.28
C LYS A 33 10.00 -17.59 28.80
N LEU A 34 9.88 -18.54 27.87
CA LEU A 34 9.80 -18.30 26.43
C LEU A 34 8.45 -17.68 26.07
N THR A 35 7.34 -18.14 26.63
CA THR A 35 6.00 -17.57 26.44
C THR A 35 5.90 -16.17 27.04
N LEU A 36 6.51 -15.92 28.21
CA LEU A 36 6.64 -14.57 28.78
C LEU A 36 7.55 -13.69 27.91
N PHE A 37 8.66 -14.21 27.38
CA PHE A 37 9.55 -13.45 26.50
C PHE A 37 8.89 -13.14 25.14
N LEU A 38 8.14 -14.08 24.57
CA LEU A 38 7.36 -13.91 23.35
C LEU A 38 6.17 -12.98 23.56
N SER A 39 5.48 -13.05 24.69
CA SER A 39 4.40 -12.13 25.07
C SER A 39 4.92 -10.72 25.33
N ASN A 40 6.08 -10.57 25.99
CA ASN A 40 6.69 -9.27 26.26
C ASN A 40 7.29 -8.66 24.98
N ARG A 41 7.84 -9.49 24.08
CA ARG A 41 8.26 -9.08 22.71
C ARG A 41 7.06 -8.69 21.86
N SER A 42 5.96 -9.45 21.89
CA SER A 42 4.70 -9.12 21.21
C SER A 42 4.09 -7.83 21.77
N PHE A 43 4.10 -7.63 23.10
CA PHE A 43 3.59 -6.41 23.73
C PHE A 43 4.49 -5.20 23.47
N THR A 44 5.82 -5.33 23.51
CA THR A 44 6.73 -4.24 23.09
C THR A 44 6.66 -3.96 21.58
N GLN A 45 6.33 -4.95 20.76
CA GLN A 45 6.08 -4.79 19.33
C GLN A 45 4.73 -4.09 19.10
N GLN A 46 3.68 -4.45 19.86
CA GLN A 46 2.37 -3.77 19.87
C GLN A 46 2.50 -2.30 20.32
N LEU A 47 3.20 -2.04 21.43
CA LEU A 47 3.39 -0.69 21.98
C LEU A 47 4.28 0.19 21.10
N LYS A 48 5.22 -0.40 20.35
CA LYS A 48 5.99 0.29 19.30
C LYS A 48 5.10 0.59 18.08
N MET A 49 4.25 -0.35 17.66
CA MET A 49 3.29 -0.15 16.56
C MET A 49 2.25 0.92 16.91
N ASP A 50 1.75 0.99 18.15
CA ASP A 50 0.78 1.98 18.59
C ASP A 50 1.39 3.39 18.68
N LYS A 51 2.64 3.51 19.12
CA LYS A 51 3.39 4.77 19.09
C LYS A 51 3.74 5.21 17.68
N PHE A 52 4.14 4.27 16.81
CA PHE A 52 4.40 4.54 15.40
C PHE A 52 3.12 4.98 14.69
N LYS A 53 1.99 4.32 14.96
CA LYS A 53 0.66 4.71 14.48
C LYS A 53 0.24 6.08 14.99
N THR A 54 0.54 6.42 16.24
CA THR A 54 0.26 7.74 16.81
C THR A 54 1.09 8.84 16.13
N VAL A 55 2.39 8.61 15.92
CA VAL A 55 3.28 9.54 15.20
C VAL A 55 2.85 9.68 13.73
N LEU A 56 2.49 8.59 13.08
CA LEU A 56 1.96 8.57 11.72
C LEU A 56 0.60 9.28 11.61
N ASN A 57 -0.27 9.15 12.61
CA ASN A 57 -1.57 9.81 12.64
C ASN A 57 -1.41 11.34 12.88
N ILE A 58 -0.44 11.74 13.72
CA ILE A 58 -0.06 13.15 13.91
C ILE A 58 0.58 13.73 12.64
N ALA A 59 1.48 12.98 11.98
CA ALA A 59 2.08 13.36 10.70
C ALA A 59 1.05 13.38 9.56
N GLY A 60 0.06 12.48 9.57
CA GLY A 60 -1.08 12.50 8.65
C GLY A 60 -2.02 13.68 8.89
N LYS A 61 -1.99 14.27 10.10
CA LYS A 61 -2.79 15.46 10.43
C LYS A 61 -2.24 16.73 9.78
N GLN A 62 -0.93 16.82 9.55
CA GLN A 62 -0.26 17.90 8.82
C GLN A 62 0.39 17.38 7.52
N THR A 63 -0.23 17.69 6.38
CA THR A 63 0.17 17.22 5.04
C THR A 63 1.67 17.39 4.75
N ASN A 64 2.27 18.50 5.16
CA ASN A 64 3.68 18.80 4.89
C ASN A 64 4.66 17.89 5.69
N LEU A 65 4.28 17.49 6.90
CA LEU A 65 5.08 16.57 7.72
C LEU A 65 4.95 15.12 7.24
N GLY A 66 3.77 14.74 6.73
CA GLY A 66 3.53 13.43 6.14
C GLY A 66 4.41 13.15 4.92
N PHE A 67 4.54 14.12 4.01
CA PHE A 67 5.41 13.95 2.82
C PHE A 67 6.90 13.83 3.19
N GLY A 68 7.37 14.62 4.17
CA GLY A 68 8.75 14.50 4.67
C GLY A 68 9.04 13.14 5.30
N LEU A 69 8.12 12.61 6.10
CA LEU A 69 8.26 11.29 6.71
C LEU A 69 8.28 10.17 5.67
N ILE A 70 7.42 10.22 4.66
CA ILE A 70 7.38 9.23 3.56
C ILE A 70 8.69 9.27 2.77
N ALA A 71 9.22 10.45 2.47
CA ALA A 71 10.50 10.60 1.78
C ALA A 71 11.65 10.01 2.61
N LEU A 72 11.70 10.28 3.91
CA LEU A 72 12.71 9.72 4.83
C LEU A 72 12.60 8.19 4.93
N LEU A 73 11.39 7.65 5.03
CA LEU A 73 11.17 6.20 5.06
C LEU A 73 11.59 5.53 3.75
N THR A 74 11.32 6.17 2.61
CA THR A 74 11.69 5.63 1.30
C THR A 74 13.21 5.65 1.10
N ALA A 75 13.87 6.76 1.46
CA ALA A 75 15.33 6.86 1.41
C ALA A 75 16.00 5.88 2.39
N GLY A 76 15.50 5.78 3.63
CA GLY A 76 16.01 4.82 4.62
C GLY A 76 15.80 3.37 4.20
N GLY A 77 14.63 3.05 3.63
CA GLY A 77 14.34 1.72 3.09
C GLY A 77 15.29 1.34 1.96
N GLU A 78 15.46 2.22 0.97
CA GLU A 78 16.37 2.00 -0.15
C GLU A 78 17.81 1.77 0.32
N GLN A 79 18.30 2.60 1.24
CA GLN A 79 19.65 2.47 1.80
C GLN A 79 19.87 1.12 2.49
N ILE A 80 18.86 0.61 3.20
CA ILE A 80 18.93 -0.71 3.83
C ILE A 80 18.97 -1.81 2.78
N PHE A 81 18.10 -1.78 1.77
CA PHE A 81 18.08 -2.82 0.72
C PHE A 81 19.38 -2.82 -0.10
N SER A 82 19.90 -1.64 -0.44
CA SER A 82 21.10 -1.49 -1.25
C SER A 82 22.37 -1.89 -0.47
N THR A 83 22.47 -1.56 0.81
CA THR A 83 23.68 -1.82 1.61
C THR A 83 23.70 -3.23 2.21
N VAL A 84 22.54 -3.78 2.58
CA VAL A 84 22.47 -5.03 3.35
C VAL A 84 22.18 -6.25 2.47
N VAL A 85 21.39 -6.09 1.41
CA VAL A 85 20.85 -7.22 0.63
C VAL A 85 21.45 -7.28 -0.77
N PHE A 86 21.77 -6.14 -1.38
CA PHE A 86 22.21 -6.10 -2.76
C PHE A 86 23.71 -6.32 -2.92
N LYS A 87 24.08 -7.38 -3.64
CA LYS A 87 25.42 -7.60 -4.18
C LYS A 87 25.27 -8.10 -5.61
N CYS A 88 25.86 -7.39 -6.57
CA CYS A 88 25.79 -7.80 -7.97
C CYS A 88 26.48 -9.15 -8.17
N PRO A 89 25.85 -10.14 -8.83
CA PRO A 89 26.39 -11.49 -8.96
C PRO A 89 27.57 -11.58 -9.94
N CYS A 90 27.73 -10.59 -10.83
CA CYS A 90 28.78 -10.49 -11.84
C CYS A 90 28.82 -11.70 -12.79
N ASN A 91 27.66 -12.05 -13.31
CA ASN A 91 27.43 -13.08 -14.32
C ASN A 91 26.41 -12.58 -15.35
N GLU A 92 26.00 -13.44 -16.27
CA GLU A 92 24.99 -13.12 -17.30
C GLU A 92 23.60 -12.74 -16.72
N LEU A 93 23.35 -12.97 -15.42
CA LEU A 93 22.09 -12.63 -14.75
C LEU A 93 22.09 -11.20 -14.19
N ASN A 94 23.19 -10.45 -14.33
CA ASN A 94 23.32 -9.06 -13.88
C ASN A 94 22.13 -8.17 -14.27
N PHE A 95 21.72 -8.22 -15.54
CA PHE A 95 20.58 -7.45 -16.06
C PHE A 95 19.29 -7.76 -15.30
N VAL A 96 18.93 -9.05 -15.24
CA VAL A 96 17.70 -9.50 -14.58
C VAL A 96 17.74 -9.20 -13.09
N TYR A 97 18.86 -9.45 -12.44
CA TYR A 97 19.04 -9.22 -11.01
C TYR A 97 18.87 -7.73 -10.65
N GLY A 98 19.57 -6.83 -11.36
CA GLY A 98 19.43 -5.39 -11.14
C GLY A 98 18.00 -4.90 -11.40
N MET A 99 17.36 -5.35 -12.47
CA MET A 99 15.98 -4.98 -12.81
C MET A 99 14.95 -5.48 -11.79
N VAL A 100 15.14 -6.66 -11.21
CA VAL A 100 14.26 -7.20 -10.16
C VAL A 100 14.30 -6.32 -8.92
N PHE A 101 15.49 -5.93 -8.45
CA PHE A 101 15.62 -5.06 -7.27
C PHE A 101 15.12 -3.63 -7.52
N LEU A 102 15.15 -3.18 -8.79
CA LEU A 102 14.57 -1.89 -9.17
C LEU A 102 13.04 -1.94 -9.22
N LEU A 103 12.46 -2.95 -9.89
CA LEU A 103 11.03 -2.97 -10.25
C LEU A 103 10.12 -3.71 -9.26
N VAL A 104 10.58 -4.79 -8.62
CA VAL A 104 9.72 -5.59 -7.73
C VAL A 104 9.26 -4.81 -6.49
N PRO A 105 10.12 -4.05 -5.79
CA PRO A 105 9.65 -3.20 -4.69
C PRO A 105 8.68 -2.12 -5.17
N ALA A 106 8.88 -1.56 -6.36
CA ALA A 106 7.94 -0.62 -6.97
C ALA A 106 6.55 -1.25 -7.22
N LEU A 107 6.53 -2.48 -7.74
CA LEU A 107 5.29 -3.25 -7.92
C LEU A 107 4.62 -3.56 -6.58
N ALA A 108 5.38 -3.95 -5.55
CA ALA A 108 4.84 -4.21 -4.22
C ALA A 108 4.20 -2.95 -3.62
N LEU A 109 4.84 -1.78 -3.76
CA LEU A 109 4.29 -0.50 -3.34
C LEU A 109 3.02 -0.13 -4.11
N LEU A 110 2.96 -0.43 -5.42
CA LEU A 110 1.78 -0.20 -6.24
C LEU A 110 0.60 -1.04 -5.76
N LEU A 111 0.83 -2.34 -5.54
CA LEU A 111 -0.18 -3.26 -5.04
C LEU A 111 -0.67 -2.84 -3.65
N LEU A 112 0.25 -2.45 -2.77
CA LEU A 112 -0.09 -1.92 -1.44
C LEU A 112 -0.95 -0.65 -1.55
N GLY A 113 -0.62 0.25 -2.48
CA GLY A 113 -1.42 1.45 -2.76
C GLY A 113 -2.85 1.12 -3.17
N TYR A 114 -3.05 0.10 -4.02
CA TYR A 114 -4.39 -0.36 -4.37
C TYR A 114 -5.13 -1.00 -3.19
N ILE A 115 -4.45 -1.83 -2.38
CA ILE A 115 -5.02 -2.53 -1.23
C ILE A 115 -5.43 -1.55 -0.12
N LEU A 116 -4.69 -0.46 0.10
CA LEU A 116 -5.00 0.52 1.15
C LEU A 116 -6.06 1.55 0.72
N SER A 117 -6.42 1.60 -0.57
CA SER A 117 -7.38 2.57 -1.09
C SER A 117 -8.83 2.15 -0.81
N LYS A 118 -9.53 2.93 0.04
CA LYS A 118 -10.99 2.77 0.28
C LYS A 118 -11.80 2.82 -1.01
N LYS A 119 -11.37 3.61 -2.00
CA LYS A 119 -12.03 3.73 -3.32
C LYS A 119 -12.00 2.40 -4.08
N THR A 120 -10.87 1.70 -4.05
CA THR A 120 -10.72 0.37 -4.66
C THR A 120 -11.76 -0.59 -4.10
N TRP A 121 -11.91 -0.65 -2.78
CA TRP A 121 -12.87 -1.55 -2.14
C TRP A 121 -14.33 -1.14 -2.35
N LYS A 122 -14.65 0.16 -2.31
CA LYS A 122 -16.01 0.65 -2.66
C LYS A 122 -16.40 0.27 -4.08
N LEU A 123 -15.45 0.26 -5.01
CA LEU A 123 -15.67 -0.14 -6.39
C LEU A 123 -15.76 -1.65 -6.56
N LEU A 124 -14.91 -2.42 -5.86
CA LEU A 124 -14.80 -3.87 -6.04
C LEU A 124 -15.87 -4.67 -5.28
N THR A 125 -16.31 -4.18 -4.12
CA THR A 125 -17.27 -4.90 -3.26
C THR A 125 -18.66 -4.90 -3.91
N GLY A 126 -19.25 -6.08 -4.11
CA GLY A 126 -20.59 -6.23 -4.69
C GLY A 126 -20.65 -6.28 -6.23
N LEU A 127 -19.53 -6.15 -6.95
CA LEU A 127 -19.48 -6.21 -8.43
C LEU A 127 -20.09 -7.48 -9.03
N CYS A 128 -19.91 -8.62 -8.37
CA CYS A 128 -20.32 -9.94 -8.86
C CYS A 128 -21.63 -10.44 -8.22
N GLN A 129 -22.35 -9.61 -7.46
CA GLN A 129 -23.52 -10.05 -6.71
C GLN A 129 -24.78 -10.16 -7.59
N HIS A 130 -24.81 -9.49 -8.75
CA HIS A 130 -25.87 -9.66 -9.75
C HIS A 130 -25.52 -10.76 -10.76
N ARG A 131 -26.40 -11.76 -10.85
CA ARG A 131 -26.28 -13.02 -11.62
C ARG A 131 -26.03 -12.88 -13.13
N ASP A 132 -26.07 -11.68 -13.69
CA ASP A 132 -25.88 -11.47 -15.12
C ASP A 132 -24.41 -11.25 -15.48
N LYS A 133 -23.80 -12.29 -16.07
CA LYS A 133 -22.39 -12.32 -16.47
C LYS A 133 -22.01 -11.21 -17.44
N SER A 134 -22.92 -10.79 -18.33
CA SER A 134 -22.69 -9.71 -19.30
C SER A 134 -22.60 -8.33 -18.63
N LEU A 135 -23.40 -8.11 -17.58
CA LEU A 135 -23.40 -6.85 -16.82
C LEU A 135 -22.12 -6.74 -15.96
N CYS A 136 -21.61 -7.86 -15.45
CA CYS A 136 -20.36 -7.92 -14.70
C CYS A 136 -19.15 -7.49 -15.55
N CYS A 137 -19.02 -8.00 -16.79
CA CYS A 137 -17.92 -7.60 -17.68
C CYS A 137 -17.94 -6.10 -18.02
N LYS A 138 -19.13 -5.52 -18.30
CA LYS A 138 -19.25 -4.07 -18.55
C LYS A 138 -18.92 -3.25 -17.31
N LYS A 139 -19.34 -3.70 -16.12
CA LYS A 139 -18.98 -3.07 -14.84
C LYS A 139 -17.49 -3.20 -14.51
N LEU A 140 -16.84 -4.31 -14.89
CA LEU A 140 -15.40 -4.50 -14.72
C LEU A 140 -14.58 -3.56 -15.63
N VAL A 141 -15.01 -3.32 -16.86
CA VAL A 141 -14.36 -2.35 -17.75
C VAL A 141 -14.51 -0.93 -17.19
N ALA A 142 -15.71 -0.55 -16.76
CA ALA A 142 -15.94 0.74 -16.10
C ALA A 142 -15.13 0.86 -14.79
N ALA A 143 -15.01 -0.22 -14.01
CA ALA A 143 -14.17 -0.28 -12.83
C ALA A 143 -12.68 -0.14 -13.18
N GLY A 144 -12.22 -0.75 -14.28
CA GLY A 144 -10.86 -0.60 -14.79
C GLY A 144 -10.52 0.86 -15.11
N VAL A 145 -11.45 1.61 -15.71
CA VAL A 145 -11.27 3.05 -15.99
C VAL A 145 -11.14 3.86 -14.70
N VAL A 146 -11.95 3.56 -13.67
CA VAL A 146 -11.86 4.22 -12.36
C VAL A 146 -10.59 3.81 -11.61
N LEU A 147 -10.15 2.56 -11.71
CA LEU A 147 -8.88 2.07 -11.13
C LEU A 147 -7.67 2.71 -11.82
N PHE A 148 -7.76 3.01 -13.11
CA PHE A 148 -6.74 3.77 -13.82
C PHE A 148 -6.68 5.22 -13.32
N GLN A 149 -7.83 5.85 -13.06
CA GLN A 149 -7.87 7.18 -12.42
C GLN A 149 -7.34 7.16 -10.98
N ILE A 150 -7.56 6.08 -10.22
CA ILE A 150 -6.95 5.88 -8.89
C ILE A 150 -5.43 5.64 -9.02
N GLY A 151 -5.01 5.07 -10.15
CA GLY A 151 -3.62 4.79 -10.48
C GLY A 151 -2.72 6.02 -10.45
N THR A 152 -3.23 7.23 -10.75
CA THR A 152 -2.42 8.45 -10.73
C THR A 152 -1.88 8.78 -9.33
N SER A 153 -2.70 8.57 -8.29
CA SER A 153 -2.27 8.71 -6.89
C SER A 153 -1.47 7.49 -6.41
N ALA A 154 -1.82 6.29 -6.87
CA ALA A 154 -1.15 5.05 -6.47
C ALA A 154 0.29 4.93 -7.03
N LEU A 155 0.58 5.57 -8.16
CA LEU A 155 1.89 5.55 -8.82
C LEU A 155 2.94 6.44 -8.15
N VAL A 156 2.55 7.32 -7.23
CA VAL A 156 3.49 8.23 -6.55
C VAL A 156 4.57 7.45 -5.81
N ALA A 157 4.18 6.52 -4.93
CA ALA A 157 5.15 5.74 -4.14
C ALA A 157 6.08 4.84 -5.00
N PRO A 158 5.58 4.06 -5.99
CA PRO A 158 6.41 3.33 -6.93
C PRO A 158 7.40 4.21 -7.69
N SER A 159 6.94 5.36 -8.19
CA SER A 159 7.79 6.28 -8.97
C SER A 159 8.85 6.93 -8.09
N THR A 160 8.51 7.28 -6.84
CA THR A 160 9.48 7.78 -5.86
C THR A 160 10.54 6.73 -5.52
N TRP A 161 10.16 5.46 -5.32
CA TRP A 161 11.12 4.38 -5.11
C TRP A 161 12.11 4.27 -6.27
N ILE A 162 11.62 4.22 -7.51
CA ILE A 162 12.47 4.11 -8.71
C ILE A 162 13.42 5.30 -8.79
N ALA A 163 12.93 6.52 -8.55
CA ALA A 163 13.76 7.71 -8.54
C ALA A 163 14.90 7.64 -7.51
N VAL A 164 14.59 7.25 -6.26
CA VAL A 164 15.60 7.13 -5.19
C VAL A 164 16.61 6.03 -5.53
N ALA A 165 16.15 4.88 -6.01
CA ALA A 165 17.00 3.77 -6.44
C ALA A 165 17.94 4.16 -7.60
N LEU A 166 17.46 4.95 -8.56
CA LEU A 166 18.27 5.48 -9.66
C LEU A 166 19.30 6.50 -9.20
N LEU A 167 18.98 7.33 -8.19
CA LEU A 167 19.95 8.27 -7.62
C LEU A 167 21.10 7.56 -6.91
N ASN A 168 20.83 6.41 -6.26
CA ASN A 168 21.87 5.58 -5.68
C ASN A 168 22.73 4.89 -6.76
N GLY A 169 22.09 4.43 -7.83
CA GLY A 169 22.77 3.95 -9.05
C GLY A 169 23.24 2.49 -9.02
N ASN A 170 23.33 1.85 -7.84
CA ASN A 170 23.83 0.48 -7.71
C ASN A 170 23.04 -0.56 -8.53
N TYR A 171 21.70 -0.46 -8.55
CA TYR A 171 20.86 -1.40 -9.32
C TYR A 171 20.98 -1.16 -10.83
N TYR A 172 21.06 0.10 -11.25
CA TYR A 172 21.24 0.47 -12.66
C TYR A 172 22.63 0.05 -13.16
N GLU A 173 23.68 0.31 -12.39
CA GLU A 173 25.06 -0.10 -12.68
C GLU A 173 25.16 -1.63 -12.89
N CYS A 174 24.57 -2.42 -11.98
CA CYS A 174 24.53 -3.87 -12.13
C CYS A 174 23.67 -4.32 -13.32
N ALA A 175 22.51 -3.69 -13.55
CA ALA A 175 21.65 -4.06 -14.67
C ALA A 175 22.35 -3.79 -16.02
N MET A 176 22.92 -2.60 -16.17
CA MET A 176 23.43 -2.10 -17.43
C MET A 176 24.76 -2.72 -17.83
N THR A 177 25.58 -3.14 -16.85
CA THR A 177 26.78 -3.96 -17.12
C THR A 177 26.45 -5.37 -17.63
N GLY A 178 25.24 -5.88 -17.39
CA GLY A 178 24.76 -7.18 -17.85
C GLY A 178 23.96 -7.14 -19.16
N THR A 179 23.88 -6.00 -19.84
CA THR A 179 23.08 -5.88 -21.06
C THR A 179 23.76 -6.55 -22.26
N ASN A 180 22.98 -7.24 -23.10
CA ASN A 180 23.46 -7.88 -24.33
C ASN A 180 23.27 -6.99 -25.57
N VAL A 181 23.10 -5.67 -25.38
CA VAL A 181 22.91 -4.72 -26.48
C VAL A 181 24.28 -4.26 -26.97
N SER A 182 24.78 -4.87 -28.04
CA SER A 182 26.13 -4.60 -28.60
C SER A 182 26.37 -3.11 -28.91
N ILE A 183 25.36 -2.39 -29.43
CA ILE A 183 25.50 -0.95 -29.73
C ILE A 183 25.75 -0.14 -28.46
N TYR A 184 25.07 -0.49 -27.37
CA TYR A 184 25.23 0.18 -26.08
C TYR A 184 26.59 -0.15 -25.46
N ASN A 185 26.98 -1.42 -25.47
CA ASN A 185 28.27 -1.86 -24.90
C ASN A 185 29.45 -1.20 -25.62
N LYS A 186 29.38 -1.05 -26.95
CA LYS A 186 30.34 -0.26 -27.74
C LYS A 186 30.40 1.21 -27.35
N HIS A 187 29.23 1.81 -27.11
CA HIS A 187 29.16 3.22 -26.71
C HIS A 187 29.82 3.45 -25.35
N VAL A 188 29.59 2.54 -24.40
CA VAL A 188 30.14 2.61 -23.05
C VAL A 188 31.65 2.32 -23.03
N CYS A 189 32.14 1.43 -23.89
CA CYS A 189 33.54 0.99 -23.95
C CYS A 189 34.42 1.78 -24.95
N ARG A 190 34.09 3.05 -25.25
CA ARG A 190 34.58 3.81 -26.42
C ARG A 190 36.09 4.18 -26.45
N ASP A 191 36.93 3.64 -25.58
CA ASP A 191 38.38 3.93 -25.56
C ASP A 191 39.26 2.80 -26.12
N GLY A 192 40.07 3.17 -27.12
CA GLY A 192 40.80 2.28 -28.03
C GLY A 192 41.82 1.32 -27.39
N ASN A 193 42.05 0.21 -28.08
CA ASN A 193 42.85 -0.99 -27.77
C ASN A 193 42.25 -1.97 -26.73
N SER A 194 41.29 -1.55 -25.90
CA SER A 194 40.66 -2.42 -24.89
C SER A 194 39.16 -2.67 -25.11
N GLU A 195 38.57 -2.12 -26.17
CA GLU A 195 37.14 -2.18 -26.51
C GLU A 195 36.58 -3.61 -26.54
N VAL A 196 37.21 -4.53 -27.27
CA VAL A 196 36.75 -5.92 -27.40
C VAL A 196 36.76 -6.66 -26.05
N GLN A 197 37.75 -6.38 -25.22
CA GLN A 197 37.87 -6.99 -23.89
C GLN A 197 36.92 -6.34 -22.88
N CYS A 198 36.72 -5.02 -23.00
CA CYS A 198 35.74 -4.27 -22.22
C CYS A 198 34.33 -4.79 -22.47
N GLU A 199 33.91 -4.97 -23.72
CA GLU A 199 32.59 -5.51 -24.06
C GLU A 199 32.37 -6.91 -23.45
N LYS A 200 33.39 -7.77 -23.53
CA LYS A 200 33.31 -9.16 -23.06
C LYS A 200 33.31 -9.28 -21.53
N GLU A 201 34.03 -8.39 -20.84
CA GLU A 201 34.19 -8.42 -19.39
C GLU A 201 33.27 -7.42 -18.66
N LEU A 202 32.43 -6.67 -19.36
CA LEU A 202 31.58 -5.60 -18.81
C LEU A 202 30.76 -6.05 -17.59
N HIS A 203 30.16 -7.24 -17.65
CA HIS A 203 29.37 -7.82 -16.55
C HIS A 203 30.18 -8.06 -15.25
N ARG A 204 31.51 -8.04 -15.30
CA ARG A 204 32.39 -8.23 -14.12
C ARG A 204 32.83 -6.93 -13.47
N PHE A 205 32.62 -5.79 -14.12
CA PHE A 205 33.11 -4.49 -13.67
C PHE A 205 32.66 -4.13 -12.24
N PRO A 206 31.39 -4.38 -11.83
CA PRO A 206 30.93 -4.10 -10.47
C PRO A 206 31.67 -4.90 -9.39
N CYS A 207 32.24 -6.07 -9.72
CA CYS A 207 32.93 -6.93 -8.76
C CYS A 207 34.45 -6.76 -8.74
N GLY A 208 35.04 -6.19 -9.79
CA GLY A 208 36.48 -5.91 -9.85
C GLY A 208 37.40 -7.14 -9.91
N LYS A 209 36.87 -8.37 -10.05
CA LYS A 209 37.66 -9.62 -9.98
C LYS A 209 38.00 -10.19 -11.35
N GLY A 210 39.28 -10.51 -11.58
CA GLY A 210 39.74 -11.25 -12.75
C GLY A 210 39.54 -10.51 -14.08
N ILE A 211 39.69 -9.18 -14.04
CA ILE A 211 39.51 -8.29 -15.18
C ILE A 211 40.89 -8.00 -15.78
N SER A 212 40.99 -8.11 -17.10
CA SER A 212 42.22 -7.83 -17.86
C SER A 212 42.32 -6.37 -18.31
N VAL A 213 41.22 -5.62 -18.19
CA VAL A 213 41.11 -4.19 -18.43
C VAL A 213 41.71 -3.37 -17.27
N SER A 214 42.34 -2.24 -17.59
CA SER A 214 42.91 -1.31 -16.59
C SER A 214 41.85 -0.84 -15.59
N GLN A 215 42.25 -0.72 -14.32
CA GLN A 215 41.36 -0.21 -13.26
C GLN A 215 40.80 1.17 -13.58
N ALA A 216 41.56 2.04 -14.25
CA ALA A 216 41.12 3.37 -14.64
C ALA A 216 39.94 3.32 -15.63
N VAL A 217 39.99 2.44 -16.62
CA VAL A 217 38.91 2.27 -17.62
C VAL A 217 37.66 1.70 -16.97
N ARG A 218 37.82 0.72 -16.07
CA ARG A 218 36.71 0.16 -15.29
C ARG A 218 36.00 1.23 -14.46
N GLU A 219 36.76 2.04 -13.73
CA GLU A 219 36.21 3.09 -12.88
C GLU A 219 35.53 4.19 -13.71
N ASP A 220 36.12 4.59 -14.83
CA ASP A 220 35.52 5.56 -15.76
C ASP A 220 34.17 5.07 -16.29
N VAL A 221 34.09 3.81 -16.74
CA VAL A 221 32.85 3.19 -17.19
C VAL A 221 31.79 3.16 -16.08
N LEU A 222 32.14 2.72 -14.87
CA LEU A 222 31.19 2.68 -13.74
C LEU A 222 30.74 4.07 -13.32
N LEU A 223 31.63 5.07 -13.35
CA LEU A 223 31.28 6.47 -13.10
C LEU A 223 30.31 7.00 -14.15
N ASN A 224 30.52 6.70 -15.42
CA ASN A 224 29.63 7.09 -16.50
C ASN A 224 28.23 6.45 -16.35
N LEU A 225 28.16 5.14 -16.05
CA LEU A 225 26.89 4.44 -15.78
C LEU A 225 26.15 5.02 -14.57
N ARG A 226 26.88 5.39 -13.51
CA ARG A 226 26.31 6.04 -12.33
C ARG A 226 25.77 7.44 -12.67
N ALA A 227 26.50 8.20 -13.48
CA ALA A 227 26.05 9.51 -13.94
C ALA A 227 24.78 9.40 -14.80
N GLU A 228 24.71 8.43 -15.73
CA GLU A 228 23.49 8.13 -16.50
C GLU A 228 22.31 7.82 -15.57
N SER A 229 22.51 6.95 -14.58
CA SER A 229 21.49 6.60 -13.59
C SER A 229 20.97 7.82 -12.82
N GLN A 230 21.88 8.67 -12.36
CA GLN A 230 21.53 9.88 -11.61
C GLN A 230 20.80 10.91 -12.48
N ILE A 231 21.21 11.08 -13.73
CA ILE A 231 20.51 11.93 -14.70
C ILE A 231 19.09 11.41 -14.92
N LEU A 232 18.90 10.11 -15.16
CA LEU A 232 17.58 9.48 -15.29
C LEU A 232 16.74 9.66 -14.02
N GLY A 233 17.34 9.52 -12.84
CA GLY A 233 16.69 9.76 -11.55
C GLY A 233 16.16 11.20 -11.42
N TRP A 234 16.99 12.20 -11.73
CA TRP A 234 16.58 13.62 -11.69
C TRP A 234 15.55 13.99 -12.75
N LEU A 235 15.67 13.44 -13.97
CA LEU A 235 14.67 13.61 -15.02
C LEU A 235 13.32 13.03 -14.60
N LEU A 236 13.32 11.84 -13.98
CA LEU A 236 12.10 11.21 -13.47
C LEU A 236 11.47 12.04 -12.35
N ILE A 237 12.24 12.55 -11.38
CA ILE A 237 11.73 13.44 -10.32
C ILE A 237 11.08 14.68 -10.93
N THR A 238 11.76 15.32 -11.89
CA THR A 238 11.27 16.52 -12.57
C THR A 238 9.95 16.23 -13.30
N LEU A 239 9.87 15.10 -14.00
CA LEU A 239 8.66 14.65 -14.69
C LEU A 239 7.51 14.43 -13.69
N ILE A 240 7.75 13.71 -12.59
CA ILE A 240 6.74 13.49 -11.55
C ILE A 240 6.22 14.82 -11.00
N MET A 241 7.10 15.75 -10.66
CA MET A 241 6.72 17.06 -10.11
C MET A 241 5.88 17.87 -11.11
N LEU A 242 6.35 17.97 -12.36
CA LEU A 242 5.66 18.72 -13.41
C LEU A 242 4.30 18.13 -13.75
N THR A 243 4.22 16.80 -13.90
CA THR A 243 2.95 16.10 -14.18
C THR A 243 1.97 16.26 -13.03
N ASN A 244 2.40 16.13 -11.77
CA ASN A 244 1.52 16.34 -10.62
C ASN A 244 1.00 17.77 -10.54
N LEU A 245 1.85 18.76 -10.78
CA LEU A 245 1.46 20.16 -10.81
C LEU A 245 0.44 20.42 -11.92
N LEU A 246 0.72 19.94 -13.14
CA LEU A 246 -0.15 20.12 -14.29
C LEU A 246 -1.52 19.45 -14.07
N LEU A 247 -1.54 18.19 -13.64
CA LEU A 247 -2.77 17.46 -13.34
C LEU A 247 -3.58 18.16 -12.25
N THR A 248 -2.92 18.66 -11.20
CA THR A 248 -3.58 19.42 -10.13
C THR A 248 -4.16 20.72 -10.68
N CYS A 249 -3.40 21.49 -11.45
CA CYS A 249 -3.86 22.75 -12.03
C CYS A 249 -5.07 22.52 -12.95
N VAL A 250 -4.99 21.55 -13.87
CA VAL A 250 -6.10 21.20 -14.77
C VAL A 250 -7.33 20.78 -13.96
N ALA A 251 -7.17 19.89 -12.99
CA ALA A 251 -8.27 19.43 -12.14
C ALA A 251 -8.93 20.58 -11.35
N ARG A 252 -8.13 21.54 -10.86
CA ARG A 252 -8.66 22.72 -10.13
C ARG A 252 -9.33 23.72 -11.07
N CYS A 253 -8.78 23.96 -12.26
CA CYS A 253 -9.38 24.86 -13.25
C CYS A 253 -10.68 24.31 -13.85
N SER A 254 -10.79 22.99 -14.00
CA SER A 254 -12.00 22.33 -14.50
C SER A 254 -13.04 22.03 -13.41
N SER A 255 -12.76 22.41 -12.15
CA SER A 255 -13.68 22.20 -11.04
C SER A 255 -14.88 23.14 -11.13
N PRO A 256 -16.12 22.63 -11.13
CA PRO A 256 -17.33 23.47 -11.13
C PRO A 256 -17.58 24.18 -9.79
N ILE A 257 -16.82 23.85 -8.73
CA ILE A 257 -16.98 24.41 -7.38
C ILE A 257 -15.81 25.32 -7.00
N SER A 258 -16.12 26.30 -6.14
CA SER A 258 -15.13 27.24 -5.61
C SER A 258 -14.14 26.59 -4.63
N TYR A 259 -12.98 27.21 -4.44
CA TYR A 259 -11.93 26.70 -3.54
C TYR A 259 -12.39 26.53 -2.08
N LEU A 260 -13.11 27.51 -1.51
CA LEU A 260 -13.59 27.43 -0.13
C LEU A 260 -14.64 26.33 0.04
N GLN A 261 -15.55 26.18 -0.92
CA GLN A 261 -16.54 25.11 -0.91
C GLN A 261 -15.88 23.73 -1.01
N LEU A 262 -14.83 23.60 -1.83
CA LEU A 262 -14.04 22.37 -1.92
C LEU A 262 -13.31 22.05 -0.60
N GLN A 263 -12.74 23.06 0.07
CA GLN A 263 -12.13 22.90 1.40
C GLN A 263 -13.15 22.42 2.45
N PHE A 264 -14.32 23.04 2.49
CA PHE A 264 -15.41 22.62 3.35
C PHE A 264 -15.84 21.19 3.05
N TRP A 265 -16.00 20.83 1.77
CA TRP A 265 -16.40 19.49 1.37
C TRP A 265 -15.37 18.44 1.81
N LYS A 266 -14.06 18.69 1.66
CA LYS A 266 -13.01 17.81 2.19
C LYS A 266 -13.14 17.59 3.70
N ALA A 267 -13.35 18.66 4.46
CA ALA A 267 -13.52 18.58 5.90
C ALA A 267 -14.79 17.80 6.28
N TYR A 268 -15.90 18.05 5.58
CA TYR A 268 -17.16 17.34 5.79
C TYR A 268 -17.02 15.83 5.59
N VAL A 269 -16.47 15.38 4.46
CA VAL A 269 -16.31 13.93 4.16
C VAL A 269 -15.38 13.27 5.18
N HIS A 270 -14.34 13.98 5.62
CA HIS A 270 -13.44 13.47 6.64
C HIS A 270 -14.15 13.25 7.98
N GLU A 271 -14.86 14.25 8.48
CA GLU A 271 -15.60 14.15 9.73
C GLU A 271 -16.75 13.16 9.65
N GLU A 272 -17.49 13.12 8.54
CA GLU A 272 -18.55 12.14 8.28
C GLU A 272 -18.00 10.71 8.39
N SER A 273 -16.85 10.41 7.77
CA SER A 273 -16.23 9.08 7.88
C SER A 273 -15.84 8.74 9.32
N ASN A 274 -15.23 9.69 10.05
CA ASN A 274 -14.81 9.45 11.44
C ASN A 274 -16.02 9.18 12.36
N LEU A 275 -17.09 9.95 12.18
CA LEU A 275 -18.33 9.79 12.93
C LEU A 275 -19.03 8.48 12.57
N LEU A 276 -19.06 8.12 11.28
CA LEU A 276 -19.64 6.86 10.82
C LEU A 276 -18.94 5.65 11.42
N ASP A 277 -17.60 5.63 11.45
CA ASP A 277 -16.81 4.55 12.05
C ASP A 277 -17.10 4.42 13.55
N SER A 278 -17.11 5.54 14.28
CA SER A 278 -17.42 5.59 15.71
C SER A 278 -18.85 5.14 16.02
N TYR A 279 -19.83 5.63 15.27
CA TYR A 279 -21.24 5.30 15.46
C TYR A 279 -21.52 3.83 15.13
N THR A 280 -20.98 3.33 14.02
CA THR A 280 -21.15 1.93 13.59
C THR A 280 -20.56 0.96 14.62
N ALA A 281 -19.38 1.25 15.16
CA ALA A 281 -18.77 0.43 16.20
C ALA A 281 -19.62 0.37 17.48
N LYS A 282 -20.15 1.52 17.92
CA LYS A 282 -21.06 1.58 19.08
C LYS A 282 -22.35 0.81 18.82
N HIS A 283 -22.98 1.03 17.67
CA HIS A 283 -24.22 0.36 17.30
C HIS A 283 -24.05 -1.16 17.21
N ALA A 284 -22.95 -1.64 16.61
CA ALA A 284 -22.62 -3.06 16.53
C ALA A 284 -22.37 -3.68 17.92
N LYS A 285 -21.70 -2.96 18.83
CA LYS A 285 -21.48 -3.41 20.21
C LYS A 285 -22.80 -3.62 20.95
N VAL A 286 -23.69 -2.63 20.92
CA VAL A 286 -25.02 -2.73 21.57
C VAL A 286 -25.82 -3.90 20.97
N PHE A 287 -25.76 -4.07 19.65
CA PHE A 287 -26.44 -5.19 18.99
C PHE A 287 -25.90 -6.56 19.44
N ALA A 288 -24.58 -6.69 19.55
CA ALA A 288 -23.94 -7.92 20.04
C ALA A 288 -24.30 -8.20 21.51
N GLU A 289 -24.28 -7.18 22.38
CA GLU A 289 -24.65 -7.30 23.79
C GLU A 289 -26.10 -7.79 23.97
N ARG A 290 -27.05 -7.21 23.22
CA ARG A 290 -28.46 -7.67 23.22
C ARG A 290 -28.57 -9.15 22.85
N ASN A 291 -27.89 -9.58 21.79
CA ASN A 291 -27.95 -10.97 21.33
C ASN A 291 -27.32 -11.95 22.34
N LEU A 292 -26.18 -11.58 22.93
CA LEU A 292 -25.54 -12.38 23.99
C LEU A 292 -26.44 -12.50 25.21
N LYS A 293 -27.03 -11.40 25.68
CA LYS A 293 -27.96 -11.39 26.81
C LYS A 293 -29.14 -12.33 26.57
N SER A 294 -29.81 -12.18 25.42
CA SER A 294 -30.96 -13.01 25.05
C SER A 294 -30.59 -14.50 24.95
N PHE A 295 -29.39 -14.82 24.44
CA PHE A 295 -28.89 -16.18 24.31
C PHE A 295 -28.64 -16.86 25.66
N PHE A 296 -27.97 -16.17 26.59
CA PHE A 296 -27.62 -16.71 27.91
C PHE A 296 -28.79 -16.71 28.89
N GLU A 297 -29.67 -15.71 28.82
CA GLU A 297 -30.86 -15.61 29.68
C GLU A 297 -32.08 -16.40 29.14
N LYS A 298 -31.97 -16.96 27.92
CA LYS A 298 -33.04 -17.70 27.22
C LYS A 298 -34.33 -16.87 27.05
N THR A 299 -34.20 -15.56 26.89
CA THR A 299 -35.31 -14.62 26.69
C THR A 299 -35.46 -14.27 25.21
N PRO A 300 -36.69 -13.97 24.73
CA PRO A 300 -36.89 -13.49 23.37
C PRO A 300 -36.21 -12.12 23.20
N PRO A 301 -35.54 -11.87 22.06
CA PRO A 301 -34.69 -10.71 21.92
C PRO A 301 -35.53 -9.44 21.60
N GLU A 302 -35.25 -8.30 22.26
CA GLU A 302 -35.98 -7.02 22.08
C GLU A 302 -35.80 -6.33 20.71
N ASN A 303 -36.85 -5.90 20.01
CA ASN A 303 -36.73 -5.28 18.68
C ASN A 303 -35.57 -4.26 18.54
N PHE A 304 -34.71 -4.46 17.55
CA PHE A 304 -33.54 -3.62 17.28
C PHE A 304 -33.51 -3.27 15.80
N ILE A 305 -33.49 -1.97 15.50
CA ILE A 305 -33.57 -1.46 14.14
C ILE A 305 -32.16 -1.34 13.57
N THR A 306 -31.93 -1.98 12.43
CA THR A 306 -30.72 -1.82 11.62
C THR A 306 -31.11 -1.42 10.20
N PRO A 307 -30.32 -0.58 9.51
CA PRO A 307 -30.58 -0.25 8.11
C PRO A 307 -30.60 -1.51 7.25
N SER A 308 -31.47 -1.54 6.23
CA SER A 308 -31.60 -2.70 5.36
C SER A 308 -30.39 -2.83 4.43
N ASN A 309 -30.19 -4.03 3.83
CA ASN A 309 -29.13 -4.23 2.84
C ASN A 309 -29.21 -3.25 1.66
N ARG A 310 -30.42 -2.83 1.25
CA ARG A 310 -30.62 -1.85 0.17
C ARG A 310 -30.13 -0.47 0.57
N ASP A 311 -30.26 -0.11 1.84
CA ASP A 311 -29.81 1.19 2.36
C ASP A 311 -28.28 1.24 2.40
N TRP A 312 -27.64 0.15 2.87
CA TRP A 312 -26.19 -0.03 2.82
C TRP A 312 -25.63 0.03 1.41
N GLU A 313 -26.29 -0.59 0.43
CA GLU A 313 -25.87 -0.55 -0.98
C GLU A 313 -25.93 0.87 -1.55
N LYS A 314 -27.01 1.61 -1.27
CA LYS A 314 -27.20 2.99 -1.75
C LYS A 314 -26.10 3.92 -1.25
N ILE A 315 -25.78 3.89 0.05
CA ILE A 315 -24.75 4.77 0.63
C ILE A 315 -23.32 4.36 0.24
N SER A 316 -23.11 3.12 -0.18
CA SER A 316 -21.80 2.60 -0.61
C SER A 316 -21.42 2.94 -2.05
N SER A 317 -22.35 3.48 -2.84
CA SER A 317 -22.12 3.88 -4.23
C SER A 317 -21.06 5.00 -4.35
N LEU A 318 -20.38 5.06 -5.51
CA LEU A 318 -19.43 6.15 -5.77
C LEU A 318 -20.19 7.47 -5.93
N TYR A 319 -19.82 8.46 -5.11
CA TYR A 319 -20.43 9.77 -5.17
C TYR A 319 -20.13 10.47 -6.51
N LYS A 320 -21.17 10.96 -7.18
CA LYS A 320 -21.06 11.83 -8.34
C LYS A 320 -21.66 13.19 -7.98
N PHE A 321 -20.85 14.23 -8.07
CA PHE A 321 -21.31 15.60 -7.90
C PHE A 321 -22.25 15.99 -9.05
N THR A 322 -23.27 16.79 -8.75
CA THR A 322 -24.16 17.36 -9.76
C THR A 322 -24.42 18.81 -9.37
N THR A 323 -24.27 19.74 -10.31
CA THR A 323 -24.42 21.18 -10.05
C THR A 323 -25.83 21.60 -9.64
N LYS A 324 -26.82 20.73 -9.87
CA LYS A 324 -28.23 20.94 -9.51
C LYS A 324 -28.55 20.57 -8.05
N ASP A 325 -27.73 19.70 -7.43
CA ASP A 325 -28.00 19.11 -6.13
C ASP A 325 -26.84 19.35 -5.15
N ASN A 326 -27.08 20.10 -4.07
CA ASN A 326 -26.06 20.51 -3.09
C ASN A 326 -25.72 19.43 -2.05
N TYR A 327 -25.58 18.17 -2.46
CA TYR A 327 -25.17 17.09 -1.55
C TYR A 327 -23.64 16.99 -1.45
N TYR A 328 -23.13 16.59 -0.28
CA TYR A 328 -21.70 16.44 -0.03
C TYR A 328 -21.26 14.97 0.08
N SER A 329 -22.20 14.04 0.24
CA SER A 329 -21.95 12.60 0.28
C SER A 329 -23.15 11.82 -0.21
N THR A 330 -22.97 10.52 -0.45
CA THR A 330 -24.07 9.59 -0.75
C THR A 330 -24.99 9.38 0.45
N LEU A 331 -24.45 9.42 1.67
CA LEU A 331 -25.23 9.33 2.91
C LEU A 331 -26.10 10.58 3.10
N HIS A 332 -25.53 11.78 2.91
CA HIS A 332 -26.28 13.04 2.94
C HIS A 332 -27.43 13.01 1.92
N ARG A 333 -27.14 12.63 0.67
CA ARG A 333 -28.17 12.49 -0.38
C ARG A 333 -29.26 11.48 0.01
N TYR A 334 -28.87 10.35 0.60
CA TYR A 334 -29.81 9.32 1.02
C TYR A 334 -30.77 9.83 2.10
N VAL A 335 -30.26 10.54 3.12
CA VAL A 335 -31.08 11.04 4.24
C VAL A 335 -32.08 12.09 3.77
N GLU A 336 -31.65 13.07 2.98
CA GLU A 336 -32.51 14.14 2.48
C GLU A 336 -33.62 13.60 1.56
N ASN A 337 -33.28 12.69 0.64
CA ASN A 337 -34.26 12.12 -0.28
C ASN A 337 -35.23 11.12 0.39
N SER A 338 -34.79 10.47 1.47
CA SER A 338 -35.67 9.56 2.23
C SER A 338 -36.73 10.34 3.02
N GLN A 339 -36.45 11.58 3.42
CA GLN A 339 -37.44 12.45 4.06
C GLN A 339 -38.48 13.01 3.06
N GLU A 340 -38.09 13.25 1.80
CA GLU A 340 -39.05 13.70 0.77
C GLU A 340 -40.08 12.64 0.38
N THR A 341 -39.80 11.35 0.61
CA THR A 341 -40.73 10.25 0.31
C THR A 341 -41.71 9.94 1.45
N ASP A 342 -41.35 10.24 2.70
CA ASP A 342 -42.24 10.11 3.86
C ASP A 342 -43.13 11.35 4.08
N ASN A 343 -42.64 12.53 3.68
CA ASN A 343 -43.36 13.79 3.81
C ASN A 343 -44.17 14.04 2.53
N GLY A 344 -45.41 13.55 2.46
CA GLY A 344 -46.37 13.72 1.34
C GLY A 344 -46.74 15.16 0.93
N THR A 345 -45.91 16.14 1.25
CA THR A 345 -45.95 17.50 0.73
C THR A 345 -45.11 17.58 -0.55
N MET A 346 -45.83 17.48 -1.66
CA MET A 346 -45.44 17.92 -2.99
C MET A 346 -44.75 19.30 -2.95
N ARG A 347 -43.41 19.34 -2.94
CA ARG A 347 -42.72 20.51 -3.45
C ARG A 347 -42.87 20.47 -4.96
N LEU A 348 -43.61 21.43 -5.49
CA LEU A 348 -43.85 21.64 -6.92
C LEU A 348 -42.50 21.83 -7.62
N THR A 349 -41.88 20.74 -8.05
CA THR A 349 -40.79 20.77 -9.01
C THR A 349 -41.44 21.05 -10.36
N SER A 350 -41.36 22.32 -10.73
CA SER A 350 -41.65 22.82 -12.06
C SER A 350 -41.12 21.85 -13.12
N ILE A 351 -42.02 21.42 -14.00
CA ILE A 351 -41.72 20.73 -15.24
C ILE A 351 -40.64 21.54 -15.98
N LYS A 352 -39.43 20.99 -16.09
CA LYS A 352 -38.50 21.39 -17.16
C LYS A 352 -37.74 20.19 -17.71
N SER A 353 -38.36 19.69 -18.78
CA SER A 353 -37.79 19.09 -20.00
C SER A 353 -36.79 17.94 -19.88
N ASN A 354 -37.20 16.81 -20.46
CA ASN A 354 -36.33 15.92 -21.25
C ASN A 354 -35.29 16.74 -22.01
N GLU A 355 -34.03 16.62 -21.62
CA GLU A 355 -32.89 16.91 -22.47
C GLU A 355 -31.75 15.96 -22.05
N SER A 356 -31.04 15.51 -23.07
CA SER A 356 -30.11 14.38 -23.13
C SER A 356 -29.18 14.21 -21.92
N VAL A 357 -28.94 12.95 -21.59
CA VAL A 357 -27.79 12.46 -20.83
C VAL A 357 -26.52 12.94 -21.55
N GLU A 358 -26.06 14.14 -21.24
CA GLU A 358 -24.72 14.59 -21.60
C GLU A 358 -23.75 13.97 -20.59
N ASP A 359 -22.88 13.10 -21.13
CA ASP A 359 -21.74 12.49 -20.48
C ASP A 359 -20.79 13.57 -19.94
N ASN A 360 -21.03 14.03 -18.71
CA ASN A 360 -20.05 14.80 -17.97
C ASN A 360 -19.04 13.84 -17.33
N PRO A 361 -17.74 13.92 -17.67
CA PRO A 361 -16.74 13.03 -17.11
C PRO A 361 -16.65 13.23 -15.60
N ALA A 362 -16.31 12.16 -14.88
CA ALA A 362 -16.09 12.15 -13.43
C ALA A 362 -14.85 12.99 -13.05
N VAL A 363 -14.95 14.33 -13.13
CA VAL A 363 -13.83 15.28 -12.93
C VAL A 363 -13.74 15.77 -11.48
N LEU A 364 -14.47 15.16 -10.55
CA LEU A 364 -14.38 15.49 -9.12
C LEU A 364 -14.10 14.27 -8.22
N SER A 365 -13.32 13.29 -8.71
CA SER A 365 -12.74 12.24 -7.84
C SER A 365 -11.59 12.75 -6.94
N PHE A 366 -11.20 14.03 -7.10
CA PHE A 366 -10.07 14.70 -6.44
C PHE A 366 -10.27 15.13 -4.98
N VAL A 367 -11.42 14.84 -4.37
CA VAL A 367 -11.71 15.35 -3.02
C VAL A 367 -11.09 14.48 -1.92
N ASP A 368 -10.70 13.24 -2.21
CA ASP A 368 -10.23 12.28 -1.17
C ASP A 368 -8.74 11.90 -1.25
N ASP A 369 -7.94 12.58 -2.06
CA ASP A 369 -6.48 12.39 -2.05
C ASP A 369 -5.85 13.22 -0.92
N GLY A 370 -5.32 12.51 0.08
CA GLY A 370 -4.40 13.10 1.05
C GLY A 370 -4.35 12.51 2.45
N ARG A 371 -5.17 11.51 2.81
CA ARG A 371 -4.92 10.71 4.03
C ARG A 371 -5.01 9.24 3.72
N MET A 372 -3.84 8.58 3.69
CA MET A 372 -3.79 7.16 3.97
C MET A 372 -4.45 6.94 5.34
N PRO A 373 -5.44 6.03 5.46
CA PRO A 373 -5.77 5.48 6.76
C PRO A 373 -4.55 4.64 7.19
N LEU A 374 -3.76 5.17 8.12
CA LEU A 374 -2.71 4.44 8.83
C LEU A 374 -3.24 3.95 10.19
#